data_AF-A0A081S3L5-F1
#
_entry.id   AF-A0A081S3L5-F1
#
_cell.length_a   1.000
_cell.length_b   1.000
_cell.length_c   1.000
_cell.angle_alpha   90.00
_cell.angle_beta   90.00
_cell.angle_gamma   90.00
#
_symmetry.space_group_name_H-M   'P 1'
#
loop_
_entity.id
_entity.type
_entity.pdbx_description
1 polymer ?
#
loop_
_entity_poly.entity_id
_entity_poly.type
_entity_poly.pdbx_seq_one_letter_code
_entity_poly.pdbx_strand_id
1 'polypeptide(L)'
;MNFSYGIIGVVGVLVAISIGFIAMSPDEIIEPRAVDERPTVCTMEWAPVCGIDGETYGNMCMLEAADVKFAHKGECSVDDPMVKPRTEATMQEISVTPRPMPLLATEGNVLEIESEFIGDDGEIVNHVFYTISATQDGNEILYEESHRHTTVDDGGNLVEVYPIHTTDVISNSDITIKILVTGLGHGENVATPITSEYEMTVTPESKTAEEIDTQVLGDVTSAMPAPPQTHVVETAEGSGGPGCEETNECYIPYSIEIFVGDTVQWNNVDTAAHTVTSGSMQDGTSGVFDSSLFMAGETFEFTFEEAGTYDYFCMVHPWMTGKVIVNEVSEMVVIEEPTEEPMEEPSMEPRSLPESQSELPMSLTISSPEGSGVPGCEETNECYLPYEATVAVGATVTWSNDDTAAHTVTSGNVNAGPTGVFDSGLFMAGETFEFTFEEAGTYDYFCMVHPWMTGIIHVE
;
A
#
# COMPACT_ATOMS: atom_id res chain seq x y z
N MET A 1 -76.23 59.77 -0.26
CA MET A 1 -74.90 60.09 0.29
C MET A 1 -73.89 59.31 -0.53
N ASN A 2 -73.16 59.99 -1.42
CA ASN A 2 -72.16 59.38 -2.30
C ASN A 2 -70.90 59.13 -1.47
N PHE A 3 -70.72 57.90 -0.97
CA PHE A 3 -69.42 57.48 -0.47
C PHE A 3 -68.52 57.22 -1.69
N SER A 4 -67.44 57.99 -1.77
CA SER A 4 -66.42 57.86 -2.82
C SER A 4 -65.94 56.42 -2.88
N TYR A 5 -65.90 55.86 -4.10
CA TYR A 5 -65.40 54.52 -4.41
C TYR A 5 -64.03 54.19 -3.79
N GLY A 6 -63.25 55.20 -3.37
CA GLY A 6 -62.01 55.03 -2.63
C GLY A 6 -62.16 54.42 -1.23
N ILE A 7 -63.25 54.69 -0.50
CA ILE A 7 -63.42 54.15 0.88
C ILE A 7 -63.79 52.67 0.85
N ILE A 8 -64.60 52.25 -0.13
CA ILE A 8 -64.98 50.84 -0.32
C ILE A 8 -63.76 50.00 -0.74
N GLY A 9 -62.88 50.56 -1.58
CA GLY A 9 -61.62 49.90 -1.96
C GLY A 9 -60.67 49.70 -0.78
N VAL A 10 -60.51 50.71 0.08
CA VAL A 10 -59.60 50.63 1.23
C VAL A 10 -60.13 49.67 2.30
N VAL A 11 -61.43 49.68 2.58
CA VAL A 11 -62.04 48.71 3.52
C VAL A 11 -62.00 47.29 2.94
N GLY A 12 -62.22 47.12 1.64
CA GLY A 12 -62.11 45.81 0.97
C GLY A 12 -60.70 45.23 1.02
N VAL A 13 -59.67 46.05 0.81
CA VAL A 13 -58.26 45.63 0.91
C VAL A 13 -57.87 45.30 2.35
N LEU A 14 -58.31 46.09 3.34
CA LEU A 14 -58.03 45.81 4.75
C LEU A 14 -58.72 44.52 5.23
N VAL A 15 -59.96 44.25 4.79
CA VAL A 15 -60.66 42.99 5.11
C VAL A 15 -60.01 41.80 4.40
N ALA A 16 -59.55 41.94 3.15
CA ALA A 16 -58.83 40.88 2.45
C ALA A 16 -57.48 40.54 3.09
N ILE A 17 -56.72 41.54 3.55
CA ILE A 17 -55.46 41.33 4.29
C ILE A 17 -55.75 40.66 5.64
N SER A 18 -56.84 41.03 6.31
CA SER A 18 -57.25 40.43 7.59
C SER A 18 -57.66 38.96 7.45
N ILE A 19 -58.29 38.58 6.34
CA ILE A 19 -58.70 37.19 6.06
C ILE A 19 -57.51 36.36 5.57
N GLY A 20 -56.53 36.96 4.89
CA GLY A 20 -55.29 36.29 4.48
C GLY A 20 -54.45 35.75 5.65
N PHE A 21 -54.48 36.42 6.81
CA PHE A 21 -53.81 35.96 8.03
C PHE A 21 -54.58 34.87 8.81
N ILE A 22 -55.85 34.59 8.48
CA ILE A 22 -56.67 33.56 9.16
C ILE A 22 -56.76 32.27 8.31
N ALA A 23 -56.30 32.29 7.05
CA ALA A 23 -56.33 31.17 6.12
C ALA A 23 -54.96 30.47 5.93
N MET A 24 -53.98 30.72 6.81
CA MET A 24 -52.77 29.91 6.92
C MET A 24 -53.07 28.75 7.88
N SER A 25 -52.92 27.53 7.38
CA SER A 25 -53.02 26.29 8.15
C SER A 25 -52.09 26.34 9.37
N PRO A 26 -52.50 25.82 10.54
CA PRO A 26 -51.66 25.78 11.74
C PRO A 26 -50.39 24.93 11.57
N ASP A 27 -50.23 24.22 10.45
CA ASP A 27 -49.08 23.38 10.13
C ASP A 27 -47.94 24.12 9.38
N GLU A 28 -48.07 25.43 9.15
CA GLU A 28 -47.03 26.27 8.51
C GLU A 28 -46.41 27.29 9.48
N ILE A 29 -46.52 27.03 10.78
CA ILE A 29 -45.57 27.61 11.74
C ILE A 29 -44.28 26.82 11.55
N ILE A 30 -43.28 27.45 10.95
CA ILE A 30 -41.90 27.00 11.09
C ILE A 30 -41.63 27.05 12.60
N GLU A 31 -41.77 25.91 13.29
CA GLU A 31 -41.20 25.77 14.62
C GLU A 31 -39.73 26.17 14.48
N PRO A 32 -39.22 27.09 15.32
CA PRO A 32 -37.78 27.32 15.32
C PRO A 32 -37.15 25.95 15.53
N ARG A 33 -36.42 25.46 14.52
CA ARG A 33 -35.59 24.27 14.63
C ARG A 33 -34.83 24.47 15.93
N ALA A 34 -35.10 23.63 16.93
CA ALA A 34 -34.26 23.57 18.10
C ALA A 34 -32.88 23.20 17.54
N VAL A 35 -32.04 24.20 17.37
CA VAL A 35 -30.62 23.98 17.17
C VAL A 35 -30.22 23.35 18.49
N ASP A 36 -29.91 22.08 18.44
CA ASP A 36 -29.25 21.41 19.55
C ASP A 36 -27.89 22.08 19.65
N GLU A 37 -27.82 23.16 20.44
CA GLU A 37 -26.61 23.97 20.64
C GLU A 37 -25.67 23.17 21.54
N ARG A 38 -25.22 22.01 21.06
CA ARG A 38 -24.10 21.30 21.63
C ARG A 38 -22.85 22.14 21.38
N PRO A 39 -22.01 22.35 22.39
CA PRO A 39 -20.78 23.08 22.18
C PRO A 39 -19.90 22.31 21.20
N THR A 40 -19.61 22.90 20.04
CA THR A 40 -18.68 22.35 19.03
C THR A 40 -17.22 22.65 19.36
N VAL A 41 -16.98 23.54 20.33
CA VAL A 41 -15.63 23.92 20.76
C VAL A 41 -15.62 24.03 22.29
N CYS A 42 -14.73 23.27 22.92
CA CYS A 42 -14.52 23.29 24.37
C CYS A 42 -13.12 23.78 24.73
N THR A 43 -12.99 24.43 25.89
CA THR A 43 -11.69 24.78 26.44
C THR A 43 -10.99 23.52 26.96
N MET A 44 -9.66 23.47 26.88
CA MET A 44 -8.85 22.38 27.44
C MET A 44 -8.62 22.55 28.96
N GLU A 45 -9.58 23.17 29.66
CA GLU A 45 -9.51 23.30 31.12
C GLU A 45 -9.81 21.94 31.76
N TRP A 46 -8.93 21.51 32.66
CA TRP A 46 -9.13 20.29 33.43
C TRP A 46 -9.97 20.57 34.68
N ALA A 47 -11.27 20.27 34.58
CA ALA A 47 -12.26 20.38 35.63
C ALA A 47 -13.23 19.18 35.54
N PRO A 48 -12.75 17.96 35.87
CA PRO A 48 -13.37 16.71 35.44
C PRO A 48 -14.78 16.51 35.97
N VAL A 49 -15.60 15.84 35.18
CA VAL A 49 -16.98 15.45 35.50
C VAL A 49 -17.25 14.02 35.05
N CYS A 50 -18.10 13.31 35.78
CA CYS A 50 -18.50 11.94 35.46
C CYS A 50 -19.82 11.94 34.69
N GLY A 51 -19.90 11.19 33.60
CA GLY A 51 -21.12 10.92 32.84
C GLY A 51 -21.87 9.70 33.38
N ILE A 52 -23.18 9.60 33.08
CA ILE A 52 -24.00 8.44 33.48
C ILE A 52 -23.64 7.13 32.75
N ASP A 53 -22.81 7.23 31.72
CA ASP A 53 -22.15 6.17 30.96
C ASP A 53 -20.93 5.58 31.68
N GLY A 54 -20.45 6.23 32.74
CA GLY A 54 -19.27 5.83 33.49
C GLY A 54 -17.96 6.39 32.93
N GLU A 55 -18.02 7.30 31.95
CA GLU A 55 -16.84 7.95 31.37
C GLU A 55 -16.54 9.30 32.06
N THR A 56 -15.25 9.56 32.27
CA THR A 56 -14.78 10.84 32.81
C THR A 56 -14.51 11.82 31.68
N TYR A 57 -15.15 12.98 31.74
CA TYR A 57 -14.98 14.06 30.79
C TYR A 57 -14.12 15.17 31.40
N GLY A 58 -13.20 15.73 30.62
CA GLY A 58 -12.24 16.73 31.11
C GLY A 58 -12.89 18.00 31.66
N ASN A 59 -14.08 18.35 31.19
CA ASN A 59 -14.94 19.38 31.77
C ASN A 59 -16.40 19.22 31.32
N MET A 60 -17.30 20.04 31.89
CA MET A 60 -18.73 20.02 31.57
C MET A 60 -19.01 20.26 30.08
N CYS A 61 -18.23 21.13 29.42
CA CYS A 61 -18.41 21.40 27.99
C CYS A 61 -18.19 20.12 27.17
N MET A 62 -17.14 19.36 27.47
CA MET A 62 -16.85 18.10 26.77
C MET A 62 -17.94 17.04 27.01
N LEU A 63 -18.49 16.97 28.21
CA LEU A 63 -19.62 16.09 28.54
C LEU A 63 -20.90 16.48 27.77
N GLU A 64 -21.18 17.78 27.68
CA GLU A 64 -22.32 18.32 26.90
C GLU A 64 -22.12 18.13 25.39
N ALA A 65 -20.89 18.26 24.89
CA ALA A 65 -20.54 17.99 23.50
C ALA A 65 -20.78 16.52 23.12
N ALA A 66 -20.47 15.59 24.03
CA ALA A 66 -20.69 14.16 23.87
C ALA A 66 -22.16 13.73 24.07
N ASP A 67 -23.06 14.66 24.45
CA ASP A 67 -24.48 14.38 24.71
C ASP A 67 -24.73 13.30 25.77
N VAL A 68 -23.84 13.27 26.76
CA VAL A 68 -23.93 12.38 27.89
C VAL A 68 -24.51 13.13 29.08
N LYS A 69 -25.42 12.49 29.83
CA LYS A 69 -25.99 13.14 31.01
C LYS A 69 -24.95 13.16 32.12
N PHE A 70 -24.84 14.31 32.77
CA PHE A 70 -24.01 14.49 33.94
C PHE A 70 -24.45 13.57 35.10
N ALA A 71 -23.51 12.79 35.65
CA ALA A 71 -23.69 12.01 36.87
C ALA A 71 -23.26 12.82 38.10
N HIS A 72 -21.97 13.12 38.25
CA HIS A 72 -21.45 13.95 39.33
C HIS A 72 -20.15 14.71 38.96
N LYS A 73 -19.72 15.61 39.84
CA LYS A 73 -18.45 16.35 39.67
C LYS A 73 -17.26 15.48 40.06
N GLY A 74 -16.13 15.65 39.40
CA GLY A 74 -14.95 14.80 39.57
C GLY A 74 -14.96 13.60 38.61
N GLU A 75 -13.87 12.85 38.62
CA GLU A 75 -13.69 11.66 37.78
C GLU A 75 -14.63 10.53 38.21
N CYS A 76 -15.06 9.70 37.26
CA CYS A 76 -15.85 8.51 37.55
C CYS A 76 -15.06 7.51 38.40
N SER A 77 -15.79 6.75 39.22
CA SER A 77 -15.25 5.63 39.99
C SER A 77 -16.07 4.39 39.70
N VAL A 78 -15.43 3.21 39.77
CA VAL A 78 -16.07 1.91 39.60
C VAL A 78 -17.25 1.66 40.56
N ASP A 79 -17.32 2.42 41.66
CA ASP A 79 -18.36 2.32 42.68
C ASP A 79 -19.41 3.44 42.60
N ASP A 80 -19.46 4.25 41.53
CA ASP A 80 -20.39 5.38 41.43
C ASP A 80 -21.87 4.91 41.35
N PRO A 81 -22.70 5.23 42.36
CA PRO A 81 -24.10 4.79 42.40
C PRO A 81 -25.03 5.50 41.41
N MET A 82 -24.59 6.61 40.79
CA MET A 82 -25.35 7.37 39.80
C MET A 82 -25.07 6.94 38.35
N VAL A 83 -23.99 6.19 38.13
CA VAL A 83 -23.67 5.52 36.87
C VAL A 83 -24.57 4.31 36.71
N LYS A 84 -25.11 4.09 35.51
CA LYS A 84 -25.88 2.87 35.24
C LYS A 84 -24.97 1.68 35.54
N PRO A 85 -25.39 0.70 36.38
CA PRO A 85 -24.56 -0.46 36.64
C PRO A 85 -24.25 -1.12 35.29
N ARG A 86 -22.96 -1.28 34.99
CA ARG A 86 -22.47 -2.07 33.86
C ARG A 86 -22.98 -3.49 34.12
N THR A 87 -24.19 -3.79 33.65
CA THR A 87 -24.75 -5.14 33.68
C THR A 87 -23.68 -6.03 33.11
N GLU A 88 -23.26 -7.05 33.87
CA GLU A 88 -22.32 -8.09 33.48
C GLU A 88 -22.41 -8.31 31.97
N ALA A 89 -21.54 -7.64 31.22
CA ALA A 89 -21.43 -7.89 29.80
C ALA A 89 -20.88 -9.30 29.75
N THR A 90 -21.63 -10.23 29.18
CA THR A 90 -21.05 -11.43 28.60
C THR A 90 -19.81 -10.94 27.85
N MET A 91 -18.61 -11.28 28.32
CA MET A 91 -17.38 -10.81 27.68
C MET A 91 -17.43 -11.29 26.25
N GLN A 92 -17.31 -10.35 25.30
CA GLN A 92 -17.27 -10.62 23.87
C GLN A 92 -16.15 -11.63 23.62
N GLU A 93 -16.47 -12.82 23.09
CA GLU A 93 -15.41 -13.75 22.68
C GLU A 93 -14.73 -13.17 21.44
N ILE A 94 -13.40 -13.03 21.50
CA ILE A 94 -12.61 -12.50 20.39
C ILE A 94 -11.91 -13.66 19.72
N SER A 95 -12.21 -13.86 18.44
CA SER A 95 -11.40 -14.68 17.55
C SER A 95 -10.20 -13.87 17.10
N VAL A 96 -9.02 -14.47 17.15
CA VAL A 96 -7.80 -13.90 16.59
C VAL A 96 -7.33 -14.79 15.47
N THR A 97 -7.02 -14.20 14.31
CA THR A 97 -6.49 -14.92 13.15
C THR A 97 -5.18 -14.26 12.73
N PRO A 98 -4.02 -14.79 13.15
CA PRO A 98 -2.75 -14.40 12.55
C PRO A 98 -2.65 -14.91 11.12
N ARG A 99 -2.10 -14.07 10.25
CA ARG A 99 -1.82 -14.34 8.85
C ARG A 99 -0.31 -14.14 8.64
N PRO A 100 0.46 -15.23 8.53
CA PRO A 100 1.88 -15.15 8.21
C PRO A 100 2.06 -14.64 6.79
N MET A 101 3.01 -13.72 6.61
CA MET A 101 3.34 -13.04 5.36
C MET A 101 4.86 -13.11 5.15
N PRO A 102 5.34 -13.61 4.00
CA PRO A 102 4.57 -14.28 2.94
C PRO A 102 3.90 -15.57 3.42
N LEU A 103 2.79 -15.97 2.77
CA LEU A 103 2.09 -17.23 3.04
C LEU A 103 3.03 -18.45 3.07
N LEU A 104 4.08 -18.41 2.24
CA LEU A 104 5.18 -19.38 2.22
C LEU A 104 6.41 -18.78 2.92
N ALA A 105 6.56 -19.07 4.21
CA ALA A 105 7.75 -18.67 4.96
C ALA A 105 9.00 -19.35 4.39
N THR A 106 10.12 -18.63 4.26
CA THR A 106 11.38 -19.17 3.73
C THR A 106 12.53 -18.98 4.71
N GLU A 107 13.34 -20.02 4.90
CA GLU A 107 14.56 -19.97 5.69
C GLU A 107 15.49 -18.83 5.25
N GLY A 108 15.97 -18.06 6.23
CA GLY A 108 16.88 -16.93 6.00
C GLY A 108 16.18 -15.59 5.75
N ASN A 109 14.85 -15.57 5.70
CA ASN A 109 14.04 -14.34 5.64
C ASN A 109 13.46 -14.00 7.03
N VAL A 110 12.85 -12.82 7.16
CA VAL A 110 11.98 -12.49 8.30
C VAL A 110 10.55 -12.93 7.99
N LEU A 111 9.77 -13.27 9.01
CA LEU A 111 8.34 -13.56 8.88
C LEU A 111 7.55 -12.37 9.42
N GLU A 112 6.62 -11.85 8.62
CA GLU A 112 5.65 -10.86 9.09
C GLU A 112 4.35 -11.55 9.47
N ILE A 113 3.66 -11.03 10.49
CA ILE A 113 2.44 -11.62 11.03
C ILE A 113 1.40 -10.51 11.17
N GLU A 114 0.44 -10.50 10.25
CA GLU A 114 -0.76 -9.65 10.34
C GLU A 114 -1.75 -10.29 11.32
N SER A 115 -2.38 -9.50 12.20
CA SER A 115 -3.31 -10.02 13.20
C SER A 115 -4.71 -9.42 13.08
N GLU A 116 -5.70 -10.25 12.73
CA GLU A 116 -7.10 -9.87 12.65
C GLU A 116 -7.86 -10.25 13.94
N PHE A 117 -8.68 -9.35 14.46
CA PHE A 117 -9.45 -9.53 15.71
C PHE A 117 -10.95 -9.35 15.44
N ILE A 118 -11.71 -10.44 15.54
CA ILE A 118 -13.15 -10.49 15.21
C ILE A 118 -13.96 -10.86 16.44
N GLY A 119 -15.04 -10.13 16.68
CA GLY A 119 -15.98 -10.37 17.76
C GLY A 119 -16.93 -11.52 17.46
N ASP A 120 -17.72 -11.93 18.45
CA ASP A 120 -18.77 -12.95 18.30
C ASP A 120 -19.93 -12.50 17.39
N ASP A 121 -20.07 -11.19 17.18
CA ASP A 121 -20.95 -10.55 16.21
C ASP A 121 -20.43 -10.58 14.78
N GLY A 122 -19.19 -11.05 14.56
CA GLY A 122 -18.54 -11.11 13.26
C GLY A 122 -17.94 -9.77 12.81
N GLU A 123 -17.97 -8.76 13.67
CA GLU A 123 -17.42 -7.43 13.40
C GLU A 123 -16.00 -7.33 13.94
N ILE A 124 -15.20 -6.44 13.36
CA ILE A 124 -13.83 -6.20 13.80
C ILE A 124 -13.83 -5.51 15.17
N VAL A 125 -12.97 -5.98 16.08
CA VAL A 125 -12.86 -5.45 17.45
C VAL A 125 -11.72 -4.44 17.55
N ASN A 126 -12.05 -3.25 18.06
CA ASN A 126 -11.10 -2.16 18.30
C ASN A 126 -10.65 -2.11 19.76
N HIS A 127 -9.52 -1.45 19.99
CA HIS A 127 -8.92 -1.23 21.32
C HIS A 127 -8.65 -2.55 22.04
N VAL A 128 -8.08 -3.48 21.28
CA VAL A 128 -7.64 -4.79 21.76
C VAL A 128 -6.20 -4.67 22.20
N PHE A 129 -5.92 -4.98 23.47
CA PHE A 129 -4.57 -5.21 23.95
C PHE A 129 -4.25 -6.70 23.83
N TYR A 130 -3.07 -7.01 23.34
CA TYR A 130 -2.63 -8.39 23.16
C TYR A 130 -1.11 -8.49 23.24
N THR A 131 -0.63 -9.70 23.47
CA THR A 131 0.78 -10.05 23.30
C THR A 131 0.90 -11.00 22.13
N ILE A 132 1.87 -10.74 21.25
CA ILE A 132 2.27 -11.67 20.19
C ILE A 132 3.65 -12.23 20.54
N SER A 133 3.82 -13.52 20.31
CA SER A 133 5.12 -14.18 20.43
C SER A 133 5.29 -15.22 19.34
N ALA A 134 6.51 -15.36 18.85
CA ALA A 134 6.88 -16.46 17.97
C ALA A 134 8.12 -17.15 18.53
N THR A 135 8.09 -18.48 18.58
CA THR A 135 9.22 -19.29 19.04
C THR A 135 9.65 -20.28 17.99
N GLN A 136 10.97 -20.38 17.76
CA GLN A 136 11.58 -21.31 16.82
C GLN A 136 12.80 -21.97 17.48
N ASP A 137 12.91 -23.29 17.37
CA ASP A 137 13.98 -24.09 18.02
C ASP A 137 14.11 -23.89 19.55
N GLY A 138 13.01 -23.47 20.20
CA GLY A 138 12.99 -23.15 21.63
C GLY A 138 13.55 -21.78 21.99
N ASN A 139 13.89 -20.94 21.00
CA ASN A 139 14.22 -19.54 21.17
C ASN A 139 13.01 -18.67 20.82
N GLU A 140 12.89 -17.53 21.50
CA GLU A 140 11.93 -16.48 21.14
C GLU A 140 12.53 -15.66 19.99
N ILE A 141 11.81 -15.61 18.87
CA ILE A 141 12.18 -14.86 17.65
C ILE A 141 11.27 -13.64 17.42
N LEU A 142 10.23 -13.49 18.23
CA LEU A 142 9.35 -12.33 18.30
C LEU A 142 8.69 -12.33 19.67
N TYR A 143 8.65 -11.17 20.34
CA TYR A 143 7.80 -10.93 21.50
C TYR A 143 7.48 -9.45 21.58
N GLU A 144 6.19 -9.13 21.55
CA GLU A 144 5.71 -7.76 21.64
C GLU A 144 4.41 -7.68 22.45
N GLU A 145 4.30 -6.62 23.25
CA GLU A 145 3.02 -6.19 23.82
C GLU A 145 2.47 -5.09 22.92
N SER A 146 1.32 -5.32 22.31
CA SER A 146 0.75 -4.43 21.31
C SER A 146 -0.70 -4.10 21.63
N HIS A 147 -1.21 -3.09 20.92
CA HIS A 147 -2.58 -2.64 21.02
C HIS A 147 -3.10 -2.23 19.65
N ARG A 148 -4.34 -2.60 19.33
CA ARG A 148 -5.00 -2.26 18.06
C ARG A 148 -5.95 -1.10 18.24
N HIS A 149 -5.81 -0.04 17.45
CA HIS A 149 -6.77 1.07 17.35
C HIS A 149 -7.33 1.13 15.91
N THR A 150 -8.57 1.57 15.74
CA THR A 150 -9.04 2.01 14.41
C THR A 150 -8.70 3.46 14.19
N THR A 151 -8.27 3.76 12.98
CA THR A 151 -8.16 5.11 12.45
C THR A 151 -9.43 5.48 11.68
N VAL A 152 -9.71 6.78 11.63
CA VAL A 152 -10.82 7.34 10.85
C VAL A 152 -10.23 8.23 9.76
N ASP A 153 -10.77 8.15 8.54
CA ASP A 153 -10.42 9.08 7.46
C ASP A 153 -11.00 10.48 7.75
N ASP A 154 -10.64 11.50 6.95
CA ASP A 154 -11.15 12.87 7.15
C ASP A 154 -12.66 13.01 6.84
N GLY A 155 -13.26 11.98 6.24
CA GLY A 155 -14.70 11.81 6.09
C GLY A 155 -15.40 11.28 7.35
N GLY A 156 -14.65 10.86 8.37
CA GLY A 156 -15.14 10.21 9.57
C GLY A 156 -15.54 8.75 9.36
N ASN A 157 -15.10 8.11 8.26
CA ASN A 157 -15.30 6.69 8.02
C ASN A 157 -14.20 5.89 8.70
N LEU A 158 -14.56 4.71 9.21
CA LEU A 158 -13.60 3.78 9.81
C LEU A 158 -12.70 3.21 8.71
N VAL A 159 -11.38 3.30 8.90
CA VAL A 159 -10.38 2.61 8.08
C VAL A 159 -9.98 1.33 8.81
N GLU A 160 -10.21 0.18 8.18
CA GLU A 160 -9.91 -1.13 8.76
C GLU A 160 -8.45 -1.49 8.50
N VAL A 161 -7.61 -1.37 9.54
CA VAL A 161 -6.18 -1.71 9.46
C VAL A 161 -5.85 -2.81 10.47
N TYR A 162 -5.04 -3.77 10.04
CA TYR A 162 -4.57 -4.89 10.85
C TYR A 162 -3.10 -4.66 11.27
N PRO A 163 -2.76 -4.85 12.55
CA PRO A 163 -1.37 -4.72 13.02
C PRO A 163 -0.48 -5.82 12.46
N ILE A 164 0.75 -5.45 12.10
CA ILE A 164 1.77 -6.31 11.51
C ILE A 164 2.99 -6.37 12.44
N HIS A 165 3.51 -7.57 12.66
CA HIS A 165 4.66 -7.84 13.51
C HIS A 165 5.74 -8.59 12.75
N THR A 166 7.00 -8.24 12.95
CA THR A 166 8.13 -8.80 12.20
C THR A 166 9.01 -9.65 13.11
N THR A 167 9.27 -10.91 12.75
CA THR A 167 10.18 -11.78 13.49
C THR A 167 11.65 -11.46 13.19
N ASP A 168 12.54 -11.96 14.05
CA ASP A 168 13.93 -12.20 13.68
C ASP A 168 14.04 -13.15 12.47
N VAL A 169 15.22 -13.20 11.84
CA VAL A 169 15.50 -14.10 10.71
C VAL A 169 15.24 -15.55 11.09
N ILE A 170 14.42 -16.24 10.30
CA ILE A 170 13.90 -17.58 10.60
C ILE A 170 14.79 -18.69 10.01
N SER A 171 14.86 -19.83 10.71
CA SER A 171 15.42 -21.08 10.19
C SER A 171 14.37 -21.91 9.45
N ASN A 172 14.71 -23.12 9.01
CA ASN A 172 13.77 -24.08 8.39
C ASN A 172 13.00 -24.95 9.39
N SER A 173 13.07 -24.66 10.69
CA SER A 173 12.34 -25.41 11.71
C SER A 173 10.98 -24.78 12.01
N ASP A 174 10.08 -25.57 12.60
CA ASP A 174 8.73 -25.12 12.94
C ASP A 174 8.75 -23.89 13.85
N ILE A 175 8.02 -22.86 13.43
CA ILE A 175 7.75 -21.64 14.19
C ILE A 175 6.40 -21.81 14.85
N THR A 176 6.34 -21.65 16.16
CA THR A 176 5.08 -21.58 16.91
C THR A 176 4.75 -20.12 17.17
N ILE A 177 3.66 -19.63 16.58
CA ILE A 177 3.14 -18.28 16.76
C ILE A 177 2.00 -18.34 17.77
N LYS A 178 2.04 -17.47 18.77
CA LYS A 178 0.99 -17.32 19.79
C LYS A 178 0.55 -15.87 19.88
N ILE A 179 -0.75 -15.65 19.82
CA ILE A 179 -1.36 -14.37 20.16
C ILE A 179 -2.29 -14.57 21.35
N LEU A 180 -2.07 -13.76 22.37
CA LEU A 180 -2.87 -13.75 23.58
C LEU A 180 -3.52 -12.39 23.75
N VAL A 181 -4.84 -12.32 23.67
CA VAL A 181 -5.58 -11.11 24.03
C VAL A 181 -5.45 -10.89 25.53
N THR A 182 -5.04 -9.69 25.93
CA THR A 182 -4.80 -9.33 27.33
C THR A 182 -5.85 -8.37 27.89
N GLY A 183 -6.56 -7.62 27.03
CA GLY A 183 -7.65 -6.76 27.47
C GLY A 183 -8.37 -6.00 26.35
N LEU A 184 -9.47 -5.33 26.71
CA LEU A 184 -10.24 -4.46 25.83
C LEU A 184 -10.51 -3.09 26.46
N GLY A 185 -10.36 -2.01 25.69
CA GLY A 185 -10.75 -0.64 26.10
C GLY A 185 -9.68 0.42 25.84
N HIS A 186 -9.86 1.64 26.35
CA HIS A 186 -8.91 2.74 26.17
C HIS A 186 -8.32 3.23 27.51
N GLY A 187 -7.04 3.62 27.48
CA GLY A 187 -6.41 4.30 28.61
C GLY A 187 -6.46 3.49 29.90
N GLU A 188 -7.01 4.08 30.98
CA GLU A 188 -7.16 3.38 32.27
C GLU A 188 -8.41 2.49 32.34
N ASN A 189 -9.25 2.47 31.31
CA ASN A 189 -10.51 1.71 31.25
C ASN A 189 -10.37 0.36 30.52
N VAL A 190 -9.20 -0.28 30.62
CA VAL A 190 -8.98 -1.62 30.06
C VAL A 190 -9.68 -2.67 30.93
N ALA A 191 -10.69 -3.33 30.36
CA ALA A 191 -11.26 -4.52 30.96
C ALA A 191 -10.27 -5.70 30.81
N THR A 192 -9.89 -6.31 31.93
CA THR A 192 -9.08 -7.54 31.99
C THR A 192 -9.93 -8.65 32.68
N PRO A 193 -9.88 -9.96 32.28
CA PRO A 193 -9.16 -10.61 31.18
C PRO A 193 -10.08 -11.38 30.19
N ILE A 194 -9.77 -11.39 28.90
CA ILE A 194 -10.32 -12.37 27.94
C ILE A 194 -9.14 -13.21 27.46
N THR A 195 -9.02 -14.45 27.94
CA THR A 195 -7.95 -15.37 27.50
C THR A 195 -8.40 -16.14 26.26
N SER A 196 -8.55 -15.43 25.15
CA SER A 196 -8.49 -16.01 23.82
C SER A 196 -7.01 -16.15 23.45
N GLU A 197 -6.51 -17.39 23.53
CA GLU A 197 -5.19 -17.77 23.03
C GLU A 197 -5.39 -18.38 21.64
N TYR A 198 -4.71 -17.82 20.66
CA TYR A 198 -4.54 -18.45 19.36
C TYR A 198 -3.10 -18.97 19.26
N GLU A 199 -2.96 -20.19 18.75
CA GLU A 199 -1.68 -20.80 18.47
C GLU A 199 -1.71 -21.42 17.07
N MET A 200 -0.69 -21.12 16.26
CA MET A 200 -0.44 -21.81 14.99
C MET A 200 1.02 -22.19 14.86
N THR A 201 1.25 -23.16 13.97
CA THR A 201 2.58 -23.56 13.56
C THR A 201 2.78 -23.22 12.09
N VAL A 202 3.89 -22.56 11.79
CA VAL A 202 4.36 -22.28 10.43
C VAL A 202 5.64 -23.07 10.24
N THR A 203 5.74 -23.82 9.15
CA THR A 203 6.97 -24.56 8.79
C THR A 203 7.61 -23.85 7.60
N PRO A 204 8.75 -23.14 7.79
CA PRO A 204 9.42 -22.47 6.69
C PRO A 204 10.05 -23.45 5.71
N GLU A 205 10.01 -23.12 4.43
CA GLU A 205 10.69 -23.86 3.38
C GLU A 205 12.21 -23.65 3.49
N SER A 206 12.97 -24.74 3.39
CA SER A 206 14.42 -24.66 3.43
C SER A 206 14.96 -24.03 2.16
N LYS A 207 15.97 -23.16 2.29
CA LYS A 207 16.65 -22.54 1.16
C LYS A 207 17.60 -23.54 0.51
N THR A 208 17.08 -24.53 -0.21
CA THR A 208 17.92 -25.43 -1.01
C THR A 208 18.40 -24.71 -2.25
N ALA A 209 19.73 -24.64 -2.42
CA ALA A 209 20.34 -24.30 -3.70
C ALA A 209 19.97 -25.39 -4.71
N GLU A 210 19.46 -24.98 -5.86
CA GLU A 210 18.89 -25.75 -6.99
C GLU A 210 17.37 -25.99 -6.90
N GLU A 211 16.64 -25.35 -7.82
CA GLU A 211 15.28 -25.72 -8.21
C GLU A 211 15.21 -27.20 -8.66
N ILE A 212 13.98 -27.73 -8.60
CA ILE A 212 13.45 -28.95 -9.23
C ILE A 212 13.70 -30.27 -8.46
N ASP A 213 12.70 -30.72 -7.70
CA ASP A 213 11.95 -31.97 -8.03
C ASP A 213 10.79 -32.19 -7.02
N THR A 214 9.58 -32.06 -7.56
CA THR A 214 8.30 -32.65 -7.16
C THR A 214 8.23 -33.47 -5.85
N GLN A 215 7.39 -33.04 -4.89
CA GLN A 215 6.62 -33.99 -4.09
C GLN A 215 5.15 -33.60 -3.93
N VAL A 216 4.33 -34.43 -4.57
CA VAL A 216 2.88 -34.55 -4.45
C VAL A 216 2.47 -34.75 -2.99
N LEU A 217 1.75 -33.77 -2.43
CA LEU A 217 0.84 -33.99 -1.29
C LEU A 217 -0.60 -33.92 -1.81
N GLY A 218 -1.31 -35.01 -1.53
CA GLY A 218 -2.59 -35.34 -2.16
C GLY A 218 -3.76 -34.47 -1.70
N ASP A 219 -4.76 -34.47 -2.60
CA ASP A 219 -6.15 -34.09 -2.41
C ASP A 219 -6.42 -32.59 -2.24
N VAL A 220 -6.07 -31.80 -3.27
CA VAL A 220 -6.74 -30.53 -3.54
C VAL A 220 -7.39 -30.61 -4.91
N THR A 221 -8.71 -30.54 -4.90
CA THR A 221 -9.54 -30.56 -6.10
C THR A 221 -9.16 -29.42 -7.03
N SER A 222 -8.84 -29.78 -8.28
CA SER A 222 -8.70 -28.91 -9.45
C SER A 222 -9.53 -27.63 -9.39
N ALA A 223 -8.86 -26.50 -9.18
CA ALA A 223 -9.31 -25.20 -9.60
C ALA A 223 -8.29 -24.71 -10.64
N MET A 224 -8.78 -24.29 -11.81
CA MET A 224 -7.95 -23.61 -12.81
C MET A 224 -7.34 -22.35 -12.17
N PRO A 225 -6.12 -21.91 -12.55
CA PRO A 225 -5.61 -20.64 -12.07
C PRO A 225 -6.62 -19.54 -12.41
N ALA A 226 -7.00 -18.76 -11.41
CA ALA A 226 -7.89 -17.62 -11.60
C ALA A 226 -7.25 -16.68 -12.64
N PRO A 227 -8.03 -16.02 -13.51
CA PRO A 227 -7.47 -15.02 -14.41
C PRO A 227 -6.78 -13.92 -13.60
N PRO A 228 -5.73 -13.28 -14.14
CA PRO A 228 -5.02 -12.20 -13.47
C PRO A 228 -5.98 -11.13 -12.94
N GLN A 229 -5.74 -10.67 -11.72
CA GLN A 229 -6.57 -9.71 -11.00
C GLN A 229 -5.84 -8.39 -10.78
N THR A 230 -6.61 -7.32 -10.60
CA THR A 230 -6.10 -6.02 -10.19
C THR A 230 -6.45 -5.80 -8.72
N HIS A 231 -5.43 -5.49 -7.92
CA HIS A 231 -5.55 -5.20 -6.50
C HIS A 231 -5.25 -3.73 -6.25
N VAL A 232 -5.90 -3.12 -5.26
CA VAL A 232 -5.80 -1.68 -5.02
C VAL A 232 -5.07 -1.39 -3.71
N VAL A 233 -4.13 -0.45 -3.77
CA VAL A 233 -3.48 0.17 -2.62
C VAL A 233 -3.71 1.67 -2.70
N GLU A 234 -3.93 2.34 -1.58
CA GLU A 234 -4.17 3.78 -1.54
C GLU A 234 -3.17 4.49 -0.63
N THR A 235 -2.81 5.74 -0.93
CA THR A 235 -2.04 6.57 0.02
C THR A 235 -2.98 7.06 1.12
N ALA A 236 -2.58 7.02 2.40
CA ALA A 236 -3.44 7.58 3.44
C ALA A 236 -3.55 9.11 3.34
N GLU A 237 -4.73 9.65 3.63
CA GLU A 237 -4.93 11.09 3.74
C GLU A 237 -4.05 11.65 4.87
N GLY A 238 -3.31 12.72 4.58
CA GLY A 238 -2.34 13.30 5.52
C GLY A 238 -1.01 12.56 5.62
N SER A 239 -0.78 11.48 4.85
CA SER A 239 0.50 10.74 4.81
C SER A 239 1.68 11.57 4.31
N GLY A 240 1.43 12.73 3.69
CA GLY A 240 2.46 13.75 3.43
C GLY A 240 3.09 14.38 4.69
N GLY A 241 2.57 14.10 5.89
CA GLY A 241 3.22 14.38 7.17
C GLY A 241 3.59 13.09 7.92
N PRO A 242 4.61 13.13 8.81
CA PRO A 242 4.95 11.98 9.65
C PRO A 242 3.83 11.68 10.68
N GLY A 243 3.70 10.41 11.06
CA GLY A 243 2.74 9.87 12.02
C GLY A 243 2.15 8.52 11.56
N CYS A 244 1.96 8.33 10.26
CA CYS A 244 1.41 7.07 9.71
C CYS A 244 2.40 5.90 9.79
N GLU A 245 3.69 6.15 9.96
CA GLU A 245 4.72 5.10 10.09
C GLU A 245 4.68 4.38 11.44
N GLU A 246 4.05 4.96 12.47
CA GLU A 246 3.91 4.29 13.77
C GLU A 246 2.90 3.14 13.69
N THR A 247 2.03 3.16 12.69
CA THR A 247 0.94 2.20 12.47
C THR A 247 1.05 1.47 11.12
N ASN A 248 2.08 1.76 10.32
CA ASN A 248 2.24 1.29 8.93
C ASN A 248 1.08 1.72 8.00
N GLU A 249 0.42 2.83 8.28
CA GLU A 249 -0.80 3.27 7.57
C GLU A 249 -0.52 4.24 6.42
N CYS A 250 0.72 4.39 5.97
CA CYS A 250 1.02 5.35 4.93
C CYS A 250 0.54 4.90 3.53
N TYR A 251 0.60 3.58 3.28
CA TYR A 251 -0.03 2.88 2.15
C TYR A 251 -1.07 1.91 2.71
N ILE A 252 -2.26 1.87 2.12
CA ILE A 252 -3.41 1.11 2.62
C ILE A 252 -3.88 0.14 1.53
N PRO A 253 -3.74 -1.18 1.73
CA PRO A 253 -3.05 -1.82 2.83
C PRO A 253 -1.52 -1.61 2.75
N TYR A 254 -0.84 -1.74 3.90
CA TYR A 254 0.62 -1.69 3.97
C TYR A 254 1.26 -2.81 3.15
N SER A 255 0.74 -4.04 3.34
CA SER A 255 1.16 -5.26 2.66
C SER A 255 -0.01 -5.83 1.88
N ILE A 256 0.26 -6.31 0.67
CA ILE A 256 -0.73 -6.99 -0.15
C ILE A 256 -0.19 -8.29 -0.74
N GLU A 257 -0.97 -9.35 -0.67
CA GLU A 257 -0.66 -10.65 -1.28
C GLU A 257 -1.38 -10.80 -2.61
N ILE A 258 -0.61 -11.08 -3.65
CA ILE A 258 -1.08 -11.28 -5.01
C ILE A 258 -0.44 -12.53 -5.61
N PHE A 259 -0.86 -12.92 -6.81
CA PHE A 259 -0.26 -14.01 -7.56
C PHE A 259 0.55 -13.49 -8.75
N VAL A 260 1.51 -14.28 -9.24
CA VAL A 260 2.23 -13.97 -10.48
C VAL A 260 1.24 -13.68 -11.62
N GLY A 261 1.43 -12.56 -12.29
CA GLY A 261 0.58 -12.02 -13.35
C GLY A 261 -0.45 -10.99 -12.86
N ASP A 262 -0.68 -10.86 -11.55
CA ASP A 262 -1.59 -9.85 -11.01
C ASP A 262 -1.00 -8.43 -11.09
N THR A 263 -1.89 -7.44 -11.15
CA THR A 263 -1.55 -6.01 -11.17
C THR A 263 -1.86 -5.38 -9.81
N VAL A 264 -0.96 -4.57 -9.27
CA VAL A 264 -1.28 -3.65 -8.17
C VAL A 264 -1.48 -2.25 -8.73
N GLN A 265 -2.58 -1.62 -8.32
CA GLN A 265 -2.99 -0.27 -8.66
C GLN A 265 -2.89 0.59 -7.40
N TRP A 266 -1.98 1.56 -7.39
CA TRP A 266 -1.86 2.56 -6.34
C TRP A 266 -2.65 3.81 -6.67
N ASN A 267 -3.57 4.22 -5.80
CA ASN A 267 -4.32 5.46 -5.92
C ASN A 267 -3.82 6.49 -4.92
N ASN A 268 -3.49 7.70 -5.38
CA ASN A 268 -3.17 8.79 -4.46
C ASN A 268 -4.46 9.47 -3.99
N VAL A 269 -4.97 9.10 -2.82
CA VAL A 269 -6.16 9.77 -2.23
C VAL A 269 -5.77 10.88 -1.25
N ASP A 270 -4.49 11.00 -0.91
CA ASP A 270 -3.95 12.14 -0.18
C ASP A 270 -3.93 13.43 -1.04
N THR A 271 -3.83 14.56 -0.36
CA THR A 271 -3.61 15.89 -0.96
C THR A 271 -2.15 16.15 -1.32
N ALA A 272 -1.21 15.40 -0.73
CA ALA A 272 0.21 15.48 -1.04
C ALA A 272 0.57 14.64 -2.28
N ALA A 273 1.63 15.01 -2.98
CA ALA A 273 2.19 14.19 -4.06
C ALA A 273 3.11 13.12 -3.48
N HIS A 274 3.05 11.90 -4.02
CA HIS A 274 3.77 10.74 -3.50
C HIS A 274 4.57 10.06 -4.61
N THR A 275 5.36 9.05 -4.25
CA THR A 275 5.97 8.09 -5.20
C THR A 275 5.77 6.67 -4.68
N VAL A 276 5.51 5.72 -5.56
CA VAL A 276 5.54 4.29 -5.28
C VAL A 276 6.79 3.74 -5.92
N THR A 277 7.86 3.66 -5.13
CA THR A 277 9.18 3.31 -5.64
C THR A 277 9.68 2.07 -4.95
N SER A 278 9.91 1.00 -5.73
CA SER A 278 10.45 -0.27 -5.23
C SER A 278 11.81 -0.07 -4.55
N GLY A 279 12.02 -0.75 -3.43
CA GLY A 279 13.22 -0.66 -2.60
C GLY A 279 12.91 -0.24 -1.17
N SER A 280 13.95 0.19 -0.46
CA SER A 280 13.84 0.60 0.93
C SER A 280 14.56 1.92 1.17
N MET A 281 14.18 2.62 2.22
CA MET A 281 14.89 3.79 2.71
C MET A 281 16.35 3.51 3.09
N GLN A 282 16.67 2.25 3.42
CA GLN A 282 17.96 1.86 3.97
C GLN A 282 18.95 1.47 2.86
N ASP A 283 18.45 0.78 1.84
CA ASP A 283 19.24 0.22 0.74
C ASP A 283 19.07 1.01 -0.58
N GLY A 284 18.13 1.95 -0.61
CA GLY A 284 17.78 2.72 -1.81
C GLY A 284 16.77 2.00 -2.69
N THR A 285 16.62 2.51 -3.91
CA THR A 285 15.67 1.96 -4.87
C THR A 285 16.17 0.62 -5.41
N SER A 286 15.29 -0.37 -5.50
CA SER A 286 15.61 -1.68 -6.09
C SER A 286 15.55 -1.69 -7.62
N GLY A 287 14.86 -0.71 -8.22
CA GLY A 287 14.76 -0.54 -9.67
C GLY A 287 13.69 -1.39 -10.36
N VAL A 288 12.89 -2.14 -9.60
CA VAL A 288 11.82 -3.01 -10.13
C VAL A 288 10.65 -2.19 -10.69
N PHE A 289 10.18 -1.20 -9.94
CA PHE A 289 9.15 -0.24 -10.35
C PHE A 289 9.35 1.13 -9.68
N ASP A 290 8.91 2.18 -10.37
CA ASP A 290 8.85 3.54 -9.86
C ASP A 290 7.70 4.31 -10.54
N SER A 291 6.75 4.78 -9.76
CA SER A 291 5.66 5.62 -10.28
C SER A 291 6.10 7.00 -10.74
N SER A 292 7.34 7.41 -10.42
CA SER A 292 7.72 8.82 -10.34
C SER A 292 6.81 9.59 -9.37
N LEU A 293 6.87 10.92 -9.39
CA LEU A 293 5.95 11.74 -8.60
C LEU A 293 4.53 11.66 -9.19
N PHE A 294 3.60 11.04 -8.48
CA PHE A 294 2.20 10.93 -8.88
C PHE A 294 1.31 11.78 -7.95
N MET A 295 0.51 12.65 -8.58
CA MET A 295 -0.21 13.73 -7.90
C MET A 295 -1.49 13.24 -7.22
N ALA A 296 -2.06 14.05 -6.32
CA ALA A 296 -3.35 13.79 -5.70
C ALA A 296 -4.44 13.48 -6.75
N GLY A 297 -5.12 12.34 -6.56
CA GLY A 297 -6.14 11.81 -7.46
C GLY A 297 -5.61 11.04 -8.66
N GLU A 298 -4.29 10.89 -8.82
CA GLU A 298 -3.71 10.05 -9.87
C GLU A 298 -3.47 8.61 -9.41
N THR A 299 -3.32 7.75 -10.40
CA THR A 299 -3.17 6.31 -10.23
C THR A 299 -1.88 5.85 -10.90
N PHE A 300 -1.19 4.92 -10.26
CA PHE A 300 -0.08 4.16 -10.82
C PHE A 300 -0.42 2.66 -10.83
N GLU A 301 -0.02 1.92 -11.85
CA GLU A 301 -0.26 0.48 -11.96
C GLU A 301 1.05 -0.24 -12.30
N PHE A 302 1.27 -1.39 -11.67
CA PHE A 302 2.39 -2.28 -11.99
C PHE A 302 1.96 -3.75 -11.94
N THR A 303 2.38 -4.53 -12.93
CA THR A 303 2.07 -5.97 -13.01
C THR A 303 3.29 -6.78 -12.61
N PHE A 304 3.08 -7.74 -11.70
CA PHE A 304 4.15 -8.52 -11.12
C PHE A 304 4.28 -9.86 -11.84
N GLU A 305 5.33 -10.02 -12.64
CA GLU A 305 5.58 -11.23 -13.45
C GLU A 305 6.47 -12.26 -12.75
N GLU A 306 7.06 -11.89 -11.61
CA GLU A 306 7.95 -12.74 -10.84
C GLU A 306 7.45 -12.88 -9.40
N ALA A 307 7.55 -14.10 -8.85
CA ALA A 307 7.24 -14.34 -7.45
C ALA A 307 8.33 -13.75 -6.57
N GLY A 308 7.94 -13.20 -5.43
CA GLY A 308 8.88 -12.53 -4.54
C GLY A 308 8.21 -11.56 -3.58
N THR A 309 9.02 -10.95 -2.71
CA THR A 309 8.59 -9.87 -1.83
C THR A 309 9.24 -8.58 -2.30
N TYR A 310 8.42 -7.58 -2.60
CA TYR A 310 8.82 -6.28 -3.11
C TYR A 310 8.47 -5.21 -2.08
N ASP A 311 9.47 -4.78 -1.32
CA ASP A 311 9.36 -3.57 -0.50
C ASP A 311 9.31 -2.35 -1.41
N TYR A 312 8.56 -1.33 -1.01
CA TYR A 312 8.52 -0.05 -1.69
C TYR A 312 8.34 1.10 -0.70
N PHE A 313 8.69 2.31 -1.13
CA PHE A 313 8.62 3.50 -0.29
C PHE A 313 8.33 4.76 -1.11
N CYS A 314 7.94 5.83 -0.41
CA CYS A 314 7.84 7.17 -0.98
C CYS A 314 9.19 7.91 -0.87
N MET A 315 9.74 8.32 -2.01
CA MET A 315 11.03 9.00 -2.06
C MET A 315 11.01 10.41 -1.44
N VAL A 316 9.85 11.08 -1.45
CA VAL A 316 9.70 12.45 -0.91
C VAL A 316 9.19 12.49 0.53
N HIS A 317 8.55 11.41 0.98
CA HIS A 317 8.06 11.22 2.34
C HIS A 317 8.70 9.96 2.93
N PRO A 318 9.92 10.10 3.50
CA PRO A 318 10.77 9.00 3.96
C PRO A 318 10.07 7.93 4.83
N TRP A 319 9.06 8.33 5.60
CA TRP A 319 8.35 7.47 6.53
C TRP A 319 7.31 6.55 5.86
N MET A 320 6.95 6.79 4.60
CA MET A 320 5.96 5.97 3.91
C MET A 320 6.62 4.75 3.28
N THR A 321 6.33 3.57 3.81
CA THR A 321 6.79 2.28 3.30
C THR A 321 5.60 1.35 3.11
N GLY A 322 5.74 0.39 2.20
CA GLY A 322 4.77 -0.65 1.92
C GLY A 322 5.44 -1.87 1.31
N LYS A 323 4.65 -2.93 1.09
CA LYS A 323 5.12 -4.25 0.65
C LYS A 323 4.13 -4.93 -0.30
N VAL A 324 4.65 -5.56 -1.34
CA VAL A 324 3.87 -6.46 -2.20
C VAL A 324 4.47 -7.86 -2.14
N ILE A 325 3.65 -8.85 -1.89
CA ILE A 325 4.04 -10.26 -1.81
C ILE A 325 3.40 -10.99 -2.99
N VAL A 326 4.22 -11.52 -3.88
CA VAL A 326 3.80 -12.19 -5.11
C VAL A 326 4.06 -13.68 -4.97
N ASN A 327 2.98 -14.46 -4.94
CA ASN A 327 3.03 -15.91 -4.82
C ASN A 327 3.04 -16.57 -6.20
N GLU A 328 3.74 -17.70 -6.34
CA GLU A 328 3.69 -18.49 -7.56
C GLU A 328 2.30 -19.07 -7.82
N VAL A 329 1.92 -19.08 -9.10
CA VAL A 329 0.77 -19.86 -9.56
C VAL A 329 1.29 -21.24 -9.94
N SER A 330 0.97 -22.28 -9.15
CA SER A 330 1.38 -23.64 -9.52
C SER A 330 0.64 -24.07 -10.80
N GLU A 331 1.23 -23.84 -11.97
CA GLU A 331 0.80 -24.50 -13.18
C GLU A 331 1.11 -26.00 -13.04
N MET A 332 0.05 -26.81 -12.91
CA MET A 332 0.19 -28.25 -13.03
C MET A 332 0.59 -28.55 -14.49
N VAL A 333 1.87 -28.84 -14.68
CA VAL A 333 2.44 -29.25 -15.97
C VAL A 333 1.60 -30.39 -16.55
N VAL A 334 0.90 -30.12 -17.65
CA VAL A 334 0.35 -31.17 -18.49
C VAL A 334 1.54 -31.81 -19.21
N ILE A 335 2.01 -32.93 -18.67
CA ILE A 335 3.03 -33.75 -19.33
C ILE A 335 2.37 -34.35 -20.57
N GLU A 336 2.55 -33.73 -21.74
CA GLU A 336 2.24 -34.43 -23.00
C GLU A 336 3.27 -35.55 -23.20
N GLU A 337 2.78 -36.77 -23.37
CA GLU A 337 3.62 -37.95 -23.60
C GLU A 337 4.48 -37.80 -24.87
N PRO A 338 5.75 -38.22 -24.87
CA PRO A 338 6.60 -38.09 -26.04
C PRO A 338 6.17 -39.11 -27.11
N THR A 339 5.57 -38.64 -28.20
CA THR A 339 5.41 -39.46 -29.40
C THR A 339 6.74 -39.56 -30.14
N GLU A 340 7.31 -40.77 -30.17
CA GLU A 340 8.44 -41.14 -31.00
C GLU A 340 8.12 -40.91 -32.50
N GLU A 341 8.93 -40.10 -33.18
CA GLU A 341 9.01 -40.06 -34.64
C GLU A 341 10.36 -40.67 -35.10
N PRO A 342 10.38 -41.39 -36.24
CA PRO A 342 11.43 -42.34 -36.54
C PRO A 342 12.66 -41.71 -37.21
N MET A 343 13.78 -42.38 -36.99
CA MET A 343 15.10 -42.19 -37.58
C MET A 343 15.09 -42.36 -39.11
N GLU A 344 15.58 -41.36 -39.86
CA GLU A 344 16.06 -41.51 -41.24
C GLU A 344 17.52 -41.03 -41.36
N GLU A 345 18.37 -41.85 -42.00
CA GLU A 345 19.77 -41.55 -42.33
C GLU A 345 19.96 -40.98 -43.77
N PRO A 346 21.20 -40.78 -44.31
CA PRO A 346 21.79 -39.47 -44.52
C PRO A 346 21.94 -39.11 -46.03
N SER A 347 22.12 -37.83 -46.38
CA SER A 347 22.61 -37.48 -47.71
C SER A 347 23.26 -36.10 -47.82
N MET A 348 24.59 -36.14 -47.98
CA MET A 348 25.52 -35.26 -48.72
C MET A 348 25.27 -33.74 -48.79
N GLU A 349 26.25 -32.98 -48.28
CA GLU A 349 26.52 -31.58 -48.59
C GLU A 349 26.69 -31.32 -50.11
N PRO A 350 26.53 -30.07 -50.58
CA PRO A 350 27.76 -29.30 -50.79
C PRO A 350 27.68 -27.78 -50.60
N ARG A 351 28.83 -27.24 -50.18
CA ARG A 351 29.50 -26.00 -50.65
C ARG A 351 29.16 -24.69 -49.95
N SER A 352 30.13 -24.29 -49.12
CA SER A 352 30.34 -22.99 -48.51
C SER A 352 30.55 -21.83 -49.51
N LEU A 353 29.98 -20.68 -49.13
CA LEU A 353 30.42 -19.34 -49.51
C LEU A 353 30.93 -18.66 -48.22
N PRO A 354 32.01 -17.86 -48.27
CA PRO A 354 32.55 -17.24 -47.08
C PRO A 354 31.73 -15.99 -46.76
N GLU A 355 30.93 -16.02 -45.70
CA GLU A 355 30.50 -14.78 -45.06
C GLU A 355 31.59 -14.34 -44.10
N SER A 356 32.12 -13.17 -44.41
CA SER A 356 33.06 -12.40 -43.60
C SER A 356 32.37 -12.07 -42.28
N GLN A 357 32.58 -12.90 -41.25
CA GLN A 357 32.20 -12.58 -39.88
C GLN A 357 32.98 -11.33 -39.46
N SER A 358 32.33 -10.16 -39.48
CA SER A 358 32.81 -9.03 -38.71
C SER A 358 32.54 -9.35 -37.25
N GLU A 359 33.59 -9.59 -36.47
CA GLU A 359 33.47 -9.75 -35.03
C GLU A 359 32.89 -8.44 -34.45
N LEU A 360 31.72 -8.53 -33.81
CA LEU A 360 31.08 -7.41 -33.13
C LEU A 360 31.96 -6.91 -31.97
N PRO A 361 31.89 -5.62 -31.62
CA PRO A 361 32.72 -5.06 -30.58
C PRO A 361 32.34 -5.61 -29.19
N MET A 362 33.35 -6.03 -28.41
CA MET A 362 33.21 -6.41 -26.99
C MET A 362 33.22 -5.19 -26.04
N SER A 363 33.45 -3.99 -26.57
CA SER A 363 33.44 -2.75 -25.80
C SER A 363 32.98 -1.60 -26.68
N LEU A 364 32.10 -0.74 -26.16
CA LEU A 364 31.60 0.43 -26.86
C LEU A 364 31.48 1.61 -25.89
N THR A 365 31.72 2.83 -26.37
CA THR A 365 31.43 4.04 -25.61
C THR A 365 30.34 4.86 -26.29
N ILE A 366 29.37 5.31 -25.50
CA ILE A 366 28.26 6.16 -25.92
C ILE A 366 28.39 7.49 -25.17
N SER A 367 28.37 8.61 -25.89
CA SER A 367 28.49 9.94 -25.30
C SER A 367 27.14 10.66 -25.28
N SER A 368 26.85 11.38 -24.19
CA SER A 368 25.80 12.40 -24.14
C SER A 368 26.45 13.75 -24.46
N PRO A 369 26.38 14.27 -25.68
CA PRO A 369 27.11 15.47 -26.09
C PRO A 369 26.55 16.76 -25.45
N GLU A 370 27.35 17.83 -25.49
CA GLU A 370 26.96 19.16 -25.00
C GLU A 370 25.63 19.62 -25.63
N GLY A 371 24.67 19.99 -24.78
CA GLY A 371 23.33 20.45 -25.18
C GLY A 371 22.25 19.37 -25.19
N SER A 372 22.56 18.11 -24.85
CA SER A 372 21.57 17.02 -24.78
C SER A 372 20.49 17.25 -23.73
N GLY A 373 20.80 18.01 -22.66
CA GLY A 373 19.84 18.42 -21.63
C GLY A 373 18.83 19.51 -22.05
N VAL A 374 18.82 19.91 -23.33
CA VAL A 374 17.84 20.86 -23.88
C VAL A 374 17.13 20.19 -25.07
N PRO A 375 15.79 20.32 -25.21
CA PRO A 375 15.08 19.76 -26.35
C PRO A 375 15.63 20.26 -27.69
N GLY A 376 15.68 19.35 -28.67
CA GLY A 376 16.14 19.57 -30.04
C GLY A 376 17.04 18.44 -30.58
N CYS A 377 17.75 17.70 -29.70
CA CYS A 377 18.62 16.60 -30.12
C CYS A 377 17.84 15.34 -30.56
N GLU A 378 16.57 15.22 -30.15
CA GLU A 378 15.67 14.13 -30.51
C GLU A 378 15.20 14.20 -31.96
N GLU A 379 15.26 15.37 -32.60
CA GLU A 379 14.93 15.50 -34.02
C GLU A 379 16.00 14.86 -34.93
N THR A 380 17.23 14.72 -34.43
CA THR A 380 18.38 14.19 -35.16
C THR A 380 18.91 12.87 -34.59
N ASN A 381 18.35 12.36 -33.49
CA ASN A 381 18.87 11.22 -32.74
C ASN A 381 20.34 11.44 -32.31
N GLU A 382 20.63 12.64 -31.79
CA GLU A 382 22.00 13.02 -31.38
C GLU A 382 22.12 13.23 -29.86
N CYS A 383 21.08 12.87 -29.09
CA CYS A 383 21.11 12.97 -27.62
C CYS A 383 22.04 11.93 -26.97
N TYR A 384 22.16 10.75 -27.58
CA TYR A 384 23.20 9.76 -27.29
C TYR A 384 23.93 9.45 -28.58
N LEU A 385 25.27 9.39 -28.53
CA LEU A 385 26.12 9.17 -29.70
C LEU A 385 27.03 7.95 -29.49
N PRO A 386 26.87 6.88 -30.28
CA PRO A 386 25.78 6.65 -31.24
C PRO A 386 24.41 6.50 -30.55
N TYR A 387 23.33 6.81 -31.28
CA TYR A 387 21.95 6.60 -30.83
C TYR A 387 21.57 5.12 -30.77
N GLU A 388 22.01 4.38 -31.79
CA GLU A 388 21.76 2.95 -31.96
C GLU A 388 23.11 2.27 -32.19
N ALA A 389 23.37 1.19 -31.47
CA ALA A 389 24.61 0.44 -31.63
C ALA A 389 24.41 -1.07 -31.44
N THR A 390 25.29 -1.84 -32.08
CA THR A 390 25.33 -3.31 -31.98
C THR A 390 26.63 -3.76 -31.34
N VAL A 391 26.55 -4.61 -30.31
CA VAL A 391 27.68 -5.19 -29.57
C VAL A 391 27.51 -6.71 -29.47
N ALA A 392 28.60 -7.42 -29.15
CA ALA A 392 28.53 -8.87 -28.94
C ALA A 392 27.94 -9.22 -27.57
N VAL A 393 27.35 -10.41 -27.41
CA VAL A 393 27.04 -10.98 -26.08
C VAL A 393 28.31 -11.01 -25.21
N GLY A 394 28.21 -10.52 -23.97
CA GLY A 394 29.30 -10.33 -23.02
C GLY A 394 30.04 -8.99 -23.16
N ALA A 395 29.57 -8.08 -24.02
CA ALA A 395 30.20 -6.78 -24.22
C ALA A 395 29.87 -5.78 -23.09
N THR A 396 30.85 -4.93 -22.74
CA THR A 396 30.66 -3.81 -21.82
C THR A 396 30.43 -2.51 -22.59
N VAL A 397 29.32 -1.83 -22.31
CA VAL A 397 29.03 -0.50 -22.85
C VAL A 397 29.29 0.54 -21.77
N THR A 398 30.05 1.57 -22.11
CA THR A 398 30.35 2.72 -21.24
C THR A 398 29.61 3.95 -21.75
N TRP A 399 28.79 4.56 -20.93
CA TRP A 399 28.21 5.87 -21.22
C TRP A 399 29.04 6.98 -20.58
N SER A 400 29.31 8.06 -21.33
CA SER A 400 30.00 9.26 -20.86
C SER A 400 29.05 10.45 -20.90
N ASN A 401 29.00 11.23 -19.83
CA ASN A 401 28.29 12.50 -19.81
C ASN A 401 29.24 13.63 -20.23
N ASP A 402 29.28 13.96 -21.53
CA ASP A 402 30.07 15.07 -22.05
C ASP A 402 29.29 16.40 -22.06
N ASP A 403 28.04 16.37 -21.60
CA ASP A 403 27.20 17.54 -21.41
C ASP A 403 27.49 18.22 -20.07
N THR A 404 26.96 19.42 -19.93
CA THR A 404 26.97 20.18 -18.67
C THR A 404 25.77 19.85 -17.77
N ALA A 405 24.71 19.27 -18.33
CA ALA A 405 23.54 18.79 -17.60
C ALA A 405 23.79 17.40 -17.01
N ALA A 406 23.15 17.11 -15.88
CA ALA A 406 23.17 15.76 -15.30
C ALA A 406 22.19 14.85 -16.07
N HIS A 407 22.57 13.60 -16.30
CA HIS A 407 21.78 12.65 -17.08
C HIS A 407 21.59 11.34 -16.32
N THR A 408 20.71 10.49 -16.83
CA THR A 408 20.65 9.06 -16.48
C THR A 408 20.80 8.25 -17.77
N VAL A 409 21.10 6.96 -17.61
CA VAL A 409 21.05 5.94 -18.64
C VAL A 409 20.27 4.80 -18.01
N THR A 410 19.00 4.72 -18.38
CA THR A 410 18.03 3.84 -17.72
C THR A 410 17.38 2.99 -18.79
N SER A 411 17.50 1.67 -18.67
CA SER A 411 16.87 0.72 -19.60
C SER A 411 15.36 0.91 -19.58
N GLY A 412 14.72 0.94 -20.74
CA GLY A 412 13.29 1.11 -20.91
C GLY A 412 12.93 2.14 -21.96
N ASN A 413 11.69 2.62 -21.92
CA ASN A 413 11.18 3.60 -22.87
C ASN A 413 10.37 4.67 -22.16
N VAL A 414 10.44 5.90 -22.67
CA VAL A 414 9.76 7.09 -22.13
C VAL A 414 8.24 6.92 -21.92
N ASN A 415 7.60 6.00 -22.65
CA ASN A 415 6.15 5.74 -22.54
C ASN A 415 5.81 4.59 -21.58
N ALA A 416 6.67 3.58 -21.48
CA ALA A 416 6.43 2.37 -20.69
C ALA A 416 7.14 2.41 -19.33
N GLY A 417 8.05 3.37 -19.14
CA GLY A 417 8.90 3.47 -17.96
C GLY A 417 10.17 2.62 -18.08
N PRO A 418 10.95 2.56 -16.99
CA PRO A 418 12.16 1.75 -16.91
C PRO A 418 11.83 0.25 -16.88
N THR A 419 12.66 -0.57 -17.53
CA THR A 419 12.55 -2.04 -17.55
C THR A 419 13.35 -2.74 -16.45
N GLY A 420 14.17 -2.01 -15.69
CA GLY A 420 14.95 -2.55 -14.58
C GLY A 420 16.23 -3.31 -14.96
N VAL A 421 16.57 -3.42 -16.25
CA VAL A 421 17.79 -4.14 -16.70
C VAL A 421 19.07 -3.41 -16.28
N PHE A 422 19.11 -2.09 -16.42
CA PHE A 422 20.20 -1.25 -15.92
C PHE A 422 19.72 0.17 -15.63
N ASP A 423 20.29 0.78 -14.59
CA ASP A 423 20.10 2.19 -14.28
C ASP A 423 21.41 2.78 -13.76
N SER A 424 21.89 3.84 -14.40
CA SER A 424 23.07 4.57 -13.94
C SER A 424 22.81 5.36 -12.67
N GLY A 425 21.54 5.60 -12.32
CA GLY A 425 21.16 6.71 -11.46
C GLY A 425 21.54 8.05 -12.09
N LEU A 426 21.48 9.13 -11.30
CA LEU A 426 21.92 10.44 -11.77
C LEU A 426 23.45 10.51 -11.81
N PHE A 427 24.04 10.66 -13.00
CA PHE A 427 25.48 10.81 -13.17
C PHE A 427 25.83 12.17 -13.81
N MET A 428 26.80 12.85 -13.18
CA MET A 428 27.10 14.25 -13.40
C MET A 428 28.02 14.48 -14.62
N ALA A 429 28.16 15.73 -15.04
CA ALA A 429 29.05 16.13 -16.13
C ALA A 429 30.49 15.60 -15.93
N GLY A 430 31.00 14.89 -16.93
CA GLY A 430 32.31 14.25 -16.94
C GLY A 430 32.39 12.88 -16.26
N GLU A 431 31.28 12.37 -15.71
CA GLU A 431 31.21 11.02 -15.15
C GLU A 431 30.85 9.98 -16.22
N THR A 432 31.18 8.73 -15.91
CA THR A 432 30.90 7.58 -16.77
C THR A 432 30.14 6.50 -16.03
N PHE A 433 29.25 5.81 -16.73
CA PHE A 433 28.54 4.63 -16.27
C PHE A 433 28.88 3.43 -17.16
N GLU A 434 28.99 2.24 -16.60
CA GLU A 434 29.32 1.02 -17.34
C GLU A 434 28.31 -0.10 -17.04
N PHE A 435 27.91 -0.83 -18.08
CA PHE A 435 27.07 -2.02 -17.95
C PHE A 435 27.54 -3.11 -18.91
N THR A 436 27.49 -4.37 -18.47
CA THR A 436 27.89 -5.53 -19.29
C THR A 436 26.64 -6.34 -19.65
N PHE A 437 26.45 -6.55 -20.95
CA PHE A 437 25.29 -7.27 -21.49
C PHE A 437 25.61 -8.77 -21.63
N GLU A 438 25.06 -9.60 -20.75
CA GLU A 438 25.30 -11.06 -20.75
C GLU A 438 24.30 -11.83 -21.61
N GLU A 439 23.22 -11.19 -22.07
CA GLU A 439 22.15 -11.82 -22.83
C GLU A 439 21.95 -11.12 -24.19
N ALA A 440 21.64 -11.92 -25.21
CA ALA A 440 21.31 -11.41 -26.54
C ALA A 440 19.91 -10.77 -26.52
N GLY A 441 19.77 -9.62 -27.17
CA GLY A 441 18.51 -8.88 -27.16
C GLY A 441 18.63 -7.46 -27.68
N THR A 442 17.49 -6.76 -27.71
CA THR A 442 17.42 -5.33 -28.00
C THR A 442 17.01 -4.61 -26.72
N TYR A 443 17.81 -3.66 -26.30
CA TYR A 443 17.63 -2.88 -25.09
C TYR A 443 17.44 -1.42 -25.45
N ASP A 444 16.19 -0.96 -25.37
CA ASP A 444 15.88 0.47 -25.39
C ASP A 444 16.32 1.09 -24.06
N TYR A 445 16.76 2.34 -24.09
CA TYR A 445 17.08 3.11 -22.89
C TYR A 445 16.79 4.60 -23.10
N PHE A 446 16.64 5.33 -21.99
CA PHE A 446 16.33 6.75 -22.00
C PHE A 446 16.92 7.49 -20.79
N CYS A 447 16.91 8.82 -20.84
CA CYS A 447 17.23 9.68 -19.70
C CYS A 447 15.94 10.01 -18.93
N MET A 448 15.91 9.72 -17.63
CA MET A 448 14.76 9.99 -16.77
C MET A 448 14.54 11.49 -16.52
N VAL A 449 15.60 12.29 -16.52
CA VAL A 449 15.52 13.75 -16.32
C VAL A 449 15.13 14.49 -17.60
N HIS A 450 15.52 13.94 -18.75
CA HIS A 450 15.34 14.54 -20.06
C HIS A 450 14.63 13.55 -20.98
N PRO A 451 13.28 13.47 -20.93
CA PRO A 451 12.50 12.42 -21.60
C PRO A 451 12.61 12.37 -23.13
N TRP A 452 13.29 13.33 -23.77
CA TRP A 452 13.57 13.31 -25.20
C TRP A 452 14.83 12.52 -25.56
N MET A 453 15.72 12.25 -24.59
CA MET A 453 16.94 11.49 -24.82
C MET A 453 16.62 9.99 -24.77
N THR A 454 16.70 9.33 -25.93
CA THR A 454 16.49 7.88 -26.07
C THR A 454 17.63 7.27 -26.87
N GLY A 455 17.89 5.98 -26.68
CA GLY A 455 18.85 5.19 -27.45
C GLY A 455 18.53 3.71 -27.44
N ILE A 456 19.25 2.94 -28.25
CA ILE A 456 19.01 1.52 -28.49
C ILE A 456 20.34 0.75 -28.52
N ILE A 457 20.42 -0.38 -27.81
CA ILE A 457 21.53 -1.32 -27.89
C ILE A 457 21.04 -2.67 -28.39
N HIS A 458 21.67 -3.18 -29.45
CA HIS A 458 21.49 -4.54 -29.94
C HIS A 458 22.66 -5.40 -29.46
N VAL A 459 22.36 -6.55 -28.87
CA VAL A 459 23.33 -7.52 -28.38
C VAL A 459 23.11 -8.82 -29.15
N GLU A 460 24.13 -9.24 -29.91
CA GLU A 460 24.05 -10.39 -30.84
C GLU A 460 25.16 -11.43 -30.63
#